data_AF-A0A944L700-F1
#
_entry.id   AF-A0A944L700-F1
#
_cell.length_a   1.000
_cell.length_b   1.000
_cell.length_c   1.000
_cell.angle_alpha   90.00
_cell.angle_beta   90.00
_cell.angle_gamma   90.00
#
_symmetry.space_group_name_H-M   'P 1'
#
loop_
_entity.id
_entity.type
_entity.pdbx_description
1 polymer ?
#
loop_
_entity_poly.entity_id
_entity_poly.type
_entity_poly.pdbx_seq_one_letter_code
_entity_poly.pdbx_strand_id
1 'polypeptide(L)'
;MRQSSRFSSIALALNILGLAAVTGVEWVINLVFVRLDPSQIADLRTGPLGTAFVAASMIFLLGSILYCLALLRDGNAPRTPTIAYAIATIPIALRNFIPELALDLALALLGASVIWLGKWMLRSRPVAAPDTALPNGSQPQAMSPAGRESN
;
A
#
# COMPACT_ATOMS: atom_id res chain seq x y z
N MET A 1 6.25 -1.97 18.14
CA MET A 1 5.95 -2.45 16.77
C MET A 1 4.44 -2.43 16.58
N ARG A 2 3.89 -1.68 15.61
CA ARG A 2 2.46 -1.73 15.30
C ARG A 2 2.16 -3.12 14.73
N GLN A 3 1.46 -3.98 15.47
CA GLN A 3 1.00 -5.25 14.90
C GLN A 3 -0.06 -4.93 13.86
N SER A 4 0.35 -4.92 12.59
CA SER A 4 -0.58 -5.01 11.46
C SER A 4 -1.44 -6.25 11.69
N SER A 5 -2.76 -6.09 11.74
CA SER A 5 -3.66 -7.24 11.82
C SER A 5 -3.41 -8.16 10.61
N ARG A 6 -3.63 -9.47 10.75
CA ARG A 6 -3.52 -10.41 9.61
C ARG A 6 -4.35 -9.94 8.41
N PHE A 7 -5.49 -9.32 8.67
CA PHE A 7 -6.34 -8.70 7.67
C PHE A 7 -5.62 -7.57 6.92
N SER A 8 -5.03 -6.59 7.63
CA SER A 8 -4.31 -5.47 7.02
C SER A 8 -3.13 -5.95 6.15
N SER A 9 -2.42 -7.01 6.59
CA SER A 9 -1.33 -7.61 5.81
C SER A 9 -1.82 -8.32 4.54
N ILE A 10 -2.90 -9.10 4.63
CA ILE A 10 -3.50 -9.78 3.47
C ILE A 10 -4.06 -8.76 2.48
N ALA A 11 -4.77 -7.74 2.97
CA ALA A 11 -5.33 -6.67 2.13
C ALA A 11 -4.22 -5.91 1.39
N LEU A 12 -3.12 -5.58 2.06
CA LEU A 12 -1.95 -4.97 1.43
C LEU A 12 -1.33 -5.88 0.36
N ALA A 13 -1.16 -7.17 0.64
CA ALA A 13 -0.60 -8.13 -0.31
C ALA A 13 -1.48 -8.26 -1.57
N LEU A 14 -2.80 -8.36 -1.40
CA LEU A 14 -3.75 -8.40 -2.51
C LEU A 14 -3.72 -7.11 -3.33
N ASN A 15 -3.59 -5.95 -2.68
CA ASN A 15 -3.47 -4.68 -3.37
C ASN A 15 -2.19 -4.58 -4.20
N ILE A 16 -1.04 -5.01 -3.64
CA ILE A 16 0.23 -5.05 -4.38
C ILE A 16 0.13 -6.01 -5.56
N LEU A 17 -0.44 -7.20 -5.35
CA LEU A 17 -0.65 -8.17 -6.41
C LEU A 17 -1.54 -7.60 -7.53
N GLY A 18 -2.61 -6.91 -7.15
CA GLY A 18 -3.51 -6.24 -8.08
C GLY A 18 -2.83 -5.14 -8.90
N LEU A 19 -2.03 -4.28 -8.24
CA LEU A 19 -1.24 -3.24 -8.91
C LEU A 19 -0.25 -3.85 -9.90
N ALA A 20 0.44 -4.93 -9.52
CA ALA A 20 1.35 -5.65 -10.40
C ALA A 20 0.59 -6.26 -11.60
N ALA A 21 -0.57 -6.86 -11.36
CA ALA A 21 -1.39 -7.46 -12.41
C ALA A 21 -1.88 -6.42 -13.43
N VAL A 22 -2.39 -5.27 -12.98
CA VAL A 22 -2.82 -4.17 -13.88
C VAL A 22 -1.63 -3.59 -14.63
N THR A 23 -0.47 -3.43 -13.99
CA THR A 23 0.76 -2.98 -14.68
C THR A 23 1.16 -3.94 -15.80
N GLY A 24 1.03 -5.25 -15.57
CA GLY A 24 1.24 -6.26 -16.61
C GLY A 24 0.26 -6.12 -17.77
N VAL A 25 -1.01 -5.80 -17.50
CA VAL A 25 -1.98 -5.53 -18.57
C VAL A 25 -1.60 -4.29 -19.38
N GLU A 26 -1.20 -3.21 -18.73
CA GLU A 26 -0.73 -2.01 -19.42
C GLU A 26 0.49 -2.27 -20.29
N TRP A 27 1.40 -3.14 -19.85
CA TRP A 27 2.52 -3.60 -20.68
C TRP A 27 2.06 -4.30 -21.95
N VAL A 28 1.09 -5.21 -21.83
CA VAL A 28 0.54 -5.91 -23.01
C VAL A 28 -0.16 -4.93 -23.95
N ILE A 29 -0.98 -4.03 -23.42
CA ILE A 29 -1.71 -3.04 -24.23
C ILE A 29 -0.72 -2.11 -24.95
N ASN A 30 0.26 -1.55 -24.23
CA ASN A 30 1.12 -0.50 -24.77
C ASN A 30 2.30 -1.03 -25.59
N LEU A 31 2.78 -2.25 -25.34
CA LEU A 31 3.95 -2.81 -26.04
C LEU A 31 3.57 -3.87 -27.08
N VAL A 32 2.51 -4.65 -26.83
CA VAL A 32 2.10 -5.74 -27.72
C VAL A 32 1.01 -5.28 -28.67
N PHE A 33 -0.10 -4.75 -28.15
CA PHE A 33 -1.24 -4.39 -29.01
C PHE A 33 -0.95 -3.26 -29.99
N VAL A 34 0.01 -2.36 -29.68
CA VAL A 34 0.46 -1.31 -30.62
C VAL A 34 0.99 -1.86 -31.95
N ARG A 35 1.37 -3.14 -32.00
CA ARG A 35 1.89 -3.82 -33.20
C ARG A 35 0.85 -4.69 -33.91
N LEU A 36 -0.36 -4.79 -33.39
CA LEU A 36 -1.38 -5.72 -33.88
C LEU A 36 -2.55 -4.98 -34.53
N ASP A 37 -3.15 -5.64 -35.51
CA ASP A 37 -4.39 -5.15 -36.11
C ASP A 37 -5.58 -5.30 -35.15
N PRO A 38 -6.61 -4.45 -35.25
CA PRO A 38 -7.78 -4.52 -34.38
C PRO A 38 -8.48 -5.89 -34.34
N SER A 39 -8.48 -6.64 -35.46
CA SER A 39 -9.04 -8.00 -35.52
C SER A 39 -8.26 -8.99 -34.67
N GLN A 40 -6.93 -8.93 -34.71
CA GLN A 40 -6.05 -9.79 -33.91
C GLN A 40 -6.20 -9.49 -32.41
N ILE A 41 -6.35 -8.21 -32.06
CA ILE A 41 -6.61 -7.80 -30.67
C ILE A 41 -7.96 -8.37 -30.20
N ALA A 42 -8.99 -8.32 -31.04
CA ALA A 42 -10.29 -8.88 -30.71
C ALA A 42 -10.21 -10.40 -30.48
N ASP A 43 -9.52 -11.13 -31.36
CA ASP A 43 -9.32 -12.58 -31.22
C ASP A 43 -8.56 -12.95 -29.94
N LEU A 44 -7.51 -12.19 -29.59
CA LEU A 44 -6.79 -12.41 -28.32
C LEU A 44 -7.70 -12.16 -27.11
N ARG A 45 -8.53 -11.11 -27.16
CA ARG A 45 -9.44 -10.75 -26.07
C ARG A 45 -10.62 -11.69 -25.91
N THR A 46 -11.04 -12.41 -26.95
CA THR A 46 -12.04 -13.48 -26.82
C THR A 46 -11.43 -14.77 -26.26
N GLY A 47 -10.11 -14.92 -26.37
CA GLY A 47 -9.35 -16.04 -25.82
C GLY A 47 -8.90 -15.88 -24.36
N PRO A 48 -7.90 -16.68 -23.93
CA PRO A 48 -7.41 -16.69 -22.55
C PRO A 48 -6.90 -15.35 -22.02
N LEU A 49 -6.43 -14.47 -22.91
CA LEU A 49 -5.94 -13.15 -22.53
C LEU A 49 -7.06 -12.26 -21.98
N GLY A 50 -8.26 -12.33 -22.55
CA GLY A 50 -9.43 -11.62 -22.02
C GLY A 50 -9.75 -12.06 -20.59
N THR A 51 -9.77 -13.37 -20.34
CA THR A 51 -9.96 -13.93 -19.00
C THR A 51 -8.89 -13.45 -18.02
N ALA A 52 -7.62 -13.41 -18.44
CA ALA A 52 -6.53 -12.89 -17.62
C ALA A 52 -6.71 -11.40 -17.30
N PHE A 53 -7.17 -10.58 -18.25
CA PHE A 53 -7.45 -9.16 -18.02
C PHE A 53 -8.60 -8.94 -17.04
N VAL A 54 -9.65 -9.75 -17.12
CA VAL A 54 -10.77 -9.72 -16.16
C VAL A 54 -10.28 -10.13 -14.77
N ALA A 55 -9.53 -11.22 -14.66
CA ALA A 55 -8.97 -11.68 -13.39
C ALA A 55 -8.06 -10.63 -12.75
N ALA A 56 -7.15 -10.02 -13.53
CA ALA A 56 -6.29 -8.93 -13.07
C ALA A 56 -7.11 -7.74 -12.54
N SER A 57 -8.17 -7.38 -13.25
CA SER A 57 -9.05 -6.27 -12.86
C SER A 57 -9.82 -6.56 -11.58
N MET A 58 -10.28 -7.81 -11.38
CA MET A 58 -10.95 -8.22 -10.14
C MET A 58 -9.99 -8.27 -8.95
N ILE A 59 -8.79 -8.83 -9.13
CA ILE A 59 -7.76 -8.88 -8.07
C ILE A 59 -7.38 -7.45 -7.66
N PHE A 60 -7.17 -6.56 -8.63
CA PHE A 60 -6.90 -5.15 -8.36
C PHE A 60 -8.05 -4.47 -7.63
N LEU A 61 -9.27 -4.53 -8.15
CA LEU A 61 -10.41 -3.84 -7.54
C LEU A 61 -10.64 -4.32 -6.10
N LEU A 62 -10.73 -5.64 -5.89
CA LEU A 62 -10.98 -6.21 -4.58
C LEU A 62 -9.81 -5.96 -3.63
N GLY A 63 -8.57 -6.14 -4.09
CA GLY A 63 -7.37 -5.88 -3.30
C GLY A 63 -7.30 -4.42 -2.84
N SER A 64 -7.56 -3.48 -3.73
CA SER A 64 -7.58 -2.04 -3.43
C SER A 64 -8.69 -1.65 -2.46
N ILE A 65 -9.92 -2.15 -2.64
CA ILE A 65 -11.02 -1.87 -1.70
C ILE A 65 -10.70 -2.43 -0.31
N LEU A 66 -10.23 -3.68 -0.23
CA LEU A 66 -9.85 -4.29 1.06
C LEU A 66 -8.72 -3.51 1.73
N TYR A 67 -7.73 -3.05 0.97
CA TYR A 67 -6.63 -2.24 1.48
C TYR A 67 -7.12 -0.89 2.00
N CYS A 68 -7.98 -0.19 1.27
CA CYS A 68 -8.56 1.07 1.74
C CYS A 68 -9.40 0.86 3.01
N LEU A 69 -10.21 -0.21 3.07
CA LEU A 69 -10.97 -0.56 4.27
C LEU A 69 -10.06 -0.85 5.47
N ALA A 70 -8.93 -1.55 5.26
CA ALA A 70 -7.95 -1.76 6.31
C ALA A 70 -7.34 -0.44 6.82
N LEU A 71 -6.97 0.47 5.91
CA LEU A 71 -6.44 1.79 6.26
C LEU A 71 -7.44 2.63 7.07
N LEU A 72 -8.71 2.62 6.66
CA LEU A 72 -9.78 3.37 7.34
C LEU A 72 -10.13 2.76 8.70
N ARG A 73 -10.10 1.42 8.81
CA ARG A 73 -10.39 0.70 10.06
C ARG A 73 -9.34 0.98 11.13
N ASP A 74 -8.06 1.00 10.75
CA ASP A 74 -6.96 1.26 11.69
C ASP A 74 -6.90 2.74 12.13
N GLY A 75 -7.76 3.60 11.58
CA GLY A 75 -8.08 4.96 12.05
C GLY A 75 -6.96 6.00 11.92
N ASN A 76 -5.74 5.59 11.59
CA ASN A 76 -4.56 6.43 11.58
C ASN A 76 -4.28 7.07 10.22
N ALA A 77 -4.75 6.47 9.13
CA ALA A 77 -4.47 6.95 7.78
C ALA A 77 -5.33 8.17 7.40
N PRO A 78 -4.80 9.12 6.61
CA PRO A 78 -5.57 10.27 6.14
C PRO A 78 -6.70 9.82 5.20
N ARG A 79 -7.94 10.12 5.58
CA ARG A 79 -9.15 9.65 4.86
C ARG A 79 -9.21 10.12 3.41
N THR A 80 -8.84 11.38 3.14
CA THR A 80 -8.93 11.99 1.82
C THR A 80 -8.17 11.21 0.74
N PRO A 81 -6.85 10.97 0.85
CA PRO A 81 -6.14 10.19 -0.16
C PRO A 81 -6.54 8.71 -0.15
N THR A 82 -7.05 8.14 0.96
CA THR A 82 -7.56 6.77 0.97
C THR A 82 -8.85 6.63 0.15
N ILE A 83 -9.78 7.58 0.28
CA ILE A 83 -11.01 7.59 -0.52
C ILE A 83 -10.70 7.88 -1.99
N ALA A 84 -9.82 8.84 -2.27
CA ALA A 84 -9.38 9.14 -3.63
C ALA A 84 -8.72 7.92 -4.30
N TYR A 85 -7.91 7.15 -3.58
CA TYR A 85 -7.35 5.88 -4.04
C TYR A 85 -8.47 4.89 -4.42
N ALA A 86 -9.45 4.68 -3.53
CA ALA A 86 -10.56 3.75 -3.77
C ALA A 86 -11.46 4.17 -4.95
N ILE A 87 -11.67 5.48 -5.15
CA ILE A 87 -12.44 6.00 -6.29
C ILE A 87 -11.66 5.78 -7.59
N ALA A 88 -10.35 6.06 -7.59
CA ALA A 88 -9.51 5.93 -8.78
C ALA A 88 -9.41 4.48 -9.28
N THR A 89 -9.47 3.48 -8.38
CA THR A 89 -9.33 2.07 -8.77
C THR A 89 -10.51 1.55 -9.57
N ILE A 90 -11.70 2.13 -9.43
CA ILE A 90 -12.92 1.72 -10.14
C ILE A 90 -12.78 1.85 -11.66
N PRO A 91 -12.53 3.06 -12.23
CA PRO A 91 -12.34 3.22 -13.66
C PRO A 91 -11.11 2.44 -14.19
N ILE A 92 -10.03 2.33 -13.41
CA ILE A 92 -8.84 1.55 -13.82
C ILE A 92 -9.15 0.05 -13.94
N ALA A 93 -9.97 -0.49 -13.03
CA ALA A 93 -10.44 -1.88 -13.11
C ALA A 93 -11.43 -2.07 -14.27
N LEU A 94 -12.21 -1.04 -14.59
CA LEU A 94 -13.20 -1.03 -15.68
C LEU A 94 -12.65 -0.48 -16.99
N ARG A 95 -11.31 -0.41 -17.15
CA ARG A 95 -10.63 0.24 -18.30
C ARG A 95 -11.13 -0.18 -19.68
N ASN A 96 -11.68 -1.39 -19.80
CA ASN A 96 -12.17 -1.92 -21.06
C ASN A 96 -13.56 -1.35 -21.47
N PHE A 97 -14.21 -0.56 -20.62
CA PHE A 97 -15.56 -0.03 -20.81
C PHE A 97 -15.64 1.51 -20.73
N ILE A 98 -14.52 2.19 -20.51
CA ILE A 98 -14.48 3.63 -20.32
C ILE A 98 -13.55 4.30 -21.35
N PRO A 99 -13.76 5.59 -21.65
CA PRO A 99 -12.86 6.33 -22.54
C PRO A 99 -11.46 6.52 -21.94
N GLU A 100 -10.46 6.61 -22.81
CA GLU A 100 -9.04 6.75 -22.46
C GLU A 100 -8.78 7.94 -21.51
N LEU A 101 -9.39 9.09 -21.78
CA LEU A 101 -9.27 10.26 -20.90
C LEU A 101 -9.70 9.97 -19.45
N ALA A 102 -10.75 9.17 -19.25
CA ALA A 102 -11.20 8.81 -17.91
C ALA A 102 -10.21 7.88 -17.20
N LEU A 103 -9.55 7.00 -17.96
CA LEU A 103 -8.49 6.13 -17.44
C LEU A 103 -7.26 6.95 -17.01
N ASP A 104 -6.82 7.89 -17.85
CA ASP A 104 -5.66 8.74 -17.55
C ASP A 104 -5.89 9.61 -16.31
N LEU A 105 -7.06 10.24 -16.21
CA LEU A 105 -7.43 11.01 -15.02
C LEU A 105 -7.47 10.14 -13.77
N ALA A 106 -7.95 8.91 -13.88
CA ALA A 106 -7.95 7.97 -12.77
C ALA A 106 -6.54 7.55 -12.36
N LEU A 107 -5.65 7.28 -13.32
CA LEU A 107 -4.24 6.97 -13.05
C LEU A 107 -3.54 8.14 -12.36
N ALA A 108 -3.77 9.38 -12.83
CA ALA A 108 -3.24 10.58 -12.19
C ALA A 108 -3.74 10.73 -10.74
N LEU A 109 -5.03 10.51 -10.51
CA LEU A 109 -5.64 10.54 -9.17
C LEU A 109 -5.07 9.44 -8.26
N LEU A 110 -4.90 8.22 -8.78
CA LEU A 110 -4.29 7.11 -8.06
C LEU A 110 -2.85 7.46 -7.67
N GLY A 111 -2.06 7.97 -8.61
CA GLY A 111 -0.68 8.40 -8.39
C GLY A 111 -0.58 9.48 -7.33
N ALA A 112 -1.41 10.53 -7.40
CA ALA A 112 -1.47 11.57 -6.38
C ALA A 112 -1.82 11.01 -4.99
N SER A 113 -2.77 10.08 -4.93
CA SER A 113 -3.19 9.42 -3.70
C SER A 113 -2.06 8.58 -3.09
N VAL A 114 -1.34 7.81 -3.91
CA VAL A 114 -0.16 7.02 -3.50
C VAL A 114 0.95 7.91 -2.97
N ILE A 115 1.28 9.00 -3.66
CA ILE A 115 2.32 9.95 -3.22
C ILE A 115 1.94 10.54 -1.87
N TRP A 116 0.67 10.90 -1.67
CA TRP A 116 0.19 11.44 -0.41
C TRP A 116 0.31 10.41 0.72
N LEU A 117 -0.22 9.21 0.52
CA LEU A 117 -0.14 8.13 1.50
C LEU A 117 1.32 7.79 1.84
N GLY A 118 2.19 7.72 0.83
CA GLY A 118 3.63 7.52 1.01
C GLY A 118 4.27 8.61 1.86
N LYS A 119 4.00 9.88 1.58
CA LYS A 119 4.48 11.01 2.41
C LYS A 119 3.98 10.91 3.85
N TRP A 120 2.71 10.56 4.05
CA TRP A 120 2.15 10.36 5.39
C TRP A 120 2.84 9.20 6.13
N MET A 121 3.08 8.06 5.48
CA MET A 121 3.78 6.92 6.07
C MET A 121 5.22 7.26 6.46
N LEU A 122 5.93 8.01 5.62
CA LEU A 122 7.31 8.44 5.90
C LEU A 122 7.38 9.38 7.11
N ARG A 123 6.42 10.32 7.23
CA ARG A 123 6.32 11.24 8.38
C ARG A 123 5.88 10.56 9.67
N SER A 124 5.15 9.45 9.58
CA SER A 124 4.58 8.74 10.73
C SER A 124 5.51 7.68 11.32
N ARG A 125 6.76 7.58 10.84
CA ARG A 125 7.76 6.66 11.40
C ARG A 125 8.20 7.16 12.80
N PRO A 126 8.09 6.33 13.86
CA PRO A 126 8.70 6.66 15.13
C PRO A 126 10.21 6.84 14.93
N VAL A 127 10.76 7.97 15.38
CA VAL A 127 12.22 8.12 15.51
C VAL A 127 12.70 7.00 16.42
N ALA A 128 13.62 6.16 15.93
CA ALA A 128 14.28 5.19 16.79
C ALA A 128 14.92 5.96 17.95
N ALA A 129 14.51 5.65 19.18
CA ALA A 129 15.15 6.24 20.35
C ALA A 129 16.67 5.97 20.25
N PRO A 130 17.53 6.99 20.44
CA PRO A 130 18.96 6.74 20.52
C PRO A 130 19.21 5.72 21.65
N ASP A 131 20.08 4.73 21.41
CA ASP A 131 20.63 3.81 22.42
C ASP A 131 21.50 4.58 23.44
N THR A 132 20.91 5.53 24.14
CA THR A 132 21.56 6.30 25.22
C THR A 132 20.76 6.14 26.50
N ALA A 133 20.71 4.91 26.98
CA ALA A 133 20.55 4.61 28.39
C ALA A 133 21.51 3.45 28.72
N LEU A 134 22.83 3.71 28.63
CA LEU A 134 23.79 2.92 29.38
C LEU A 134 23.37 2.96 30.85
N PRO A 135 23.26 1.83 31.55
CA PRO A 135 22.88 1.80 32.96
C PRO A 135 23.91 2.62 33.76
N ASN A 136 23.41 3.66 34.39
CA ASN A 136 24.18 4.62 35.17
C ASN A 136 24.75 3.91 36.41
N GLY A 137 26.07 3.75 36.45
CA GLY A 137 26.91 3.67 37.64
C GLY A 137 26.55 2.66 38.73
N SER A 138 27.24 1.52 38.72
CA SER A 138 27.62 0.84 39.97
C SER A 138 28.54 1.80 40.75
N GLN A 139 27.97 2.64 41.62
CA GLN A 139 28.75 3.43 42.57
C GLN A 139 29.49 2.48 43.54
N PRO A 140 30.76 2.75 43.92
CA PRO A 140 31.43 1.98 44.96
C PRO A 140 30.71 2.21 46.30
N GLN A 141 30.40 1.12 47.02
CA GLN A 141 29.86 1.18 48.37
C GLN A 141 30.80 2.00 49.27
N ALA A 142 30.36 3.19 49.67
CA ALA A 142 31.01 3.94 50.72
C ALA A 142 30.73 3.25 52.07
N MET A 143 31.80 2.70 52.64
CA MET A 143 31.85 2.10 53.97
C MET A 143 31.47 3.15 55.03
N SER A 144 30.36 2.92 55.73
CA SER A 144 29.92 3.77 56.85
C SER A 144 30.69 3.39 58.13
N PRO A 145 31.30 4.35 58.86
CA PRO A 145 31.95 4.06 60.13
C PRO A 145 30.89 3.92 61.23
N ALA A 146 30.80 2.73 61.82
CA ALA A 146 30.00 2.51 63.02
C ALA A 146 30.63 3.25 64.21
N GLY A 147 30.08 4.44 64.49
CA GLY A 147 30.34 5.22 65.69
C GLY A 147 29.58 4.66 66.90
N ARG A 148 30.28 4.70 68.03
CA ARG A 148 29.86 4.40 69.41
C ARG A 148 28.63 5.18 69.86
N GLU A 149 27.68 4.50 70.53
CA GLU A 149 26.80 5.01 71.62
C GLU A 149 26.38 3.77 72.45
N SER A 150 26.96 3.48 73.63
CA SER A 150 26.51 3.86 74.99
C SER A 150 25.05 3.56 75.34
N ASN A 151 24.79 2.38 75.94
CA ASN A 151 24.11 2.22 77.24
C ASN A 151 24.33 0.78 77.77
#